data_AF-A0A8C8VX00-F1
#
_entry.id   AF-A0A8C8VX00-F1
#
_cell.length_a   1.000
_cell.length_b   1.000
_cell.length_c   1.000
_cell.angle_alpha   90.00
_cell.angle_beta   90.00
_cell.angle_gamma   90.00
#
_symmetry.space_group_name_H-M   'P 1'
#
loop_
_entity.id
_entity.type
_entity.pdbx_description
1 polymer ?
#
loop_
_entity_poly.entity_id
_entity_poly.type
_entity_poly.pdbx_seq_one_letter_code
_entity_poly.pdbx_strand_id
1 'polypeptide(L)'
;MAPGPAALFILTLLIKGLITHADDTCPEVKVLDLDGSNKLTILRGCPGGPGALGPKGEAGAKGDKGENGLPGHPGKAGPTGPKGDRGEKGVRGEKGDTGPFQSCATGPRACKEMLTRGHFLTGWYTIYLPDCRPLTVLCDMDTDGGGWTVFQRRLDGSVDFFRDWASYKRGFGSQLGEFWLGNDNIHALTTQGTSELRVDLTDFEGKHDFAKYSSFKIEGEAEKYKLVLGNFVGGGAGDSLTSQNNQFFSTKDQDNDPSSSNCALRYHGAWWYSDCHRSNLNGLYLRGPHKSYADGVNWRSWGGYNYSYKVSEMKVRLT
;
A
#
# COMPACT_ATOMS: atom_id res chain seq x y z
N MET A 1 64.77 0.02 25.29
CA MET A 1 65.02 0.98 26.38
C MET A 1 65.42 2.31 25.73
N ALA A 2 64.50 3.29 25.73
CA ALA A 2 64.72 4.75 25.56
C ALA A 2 65.27 5.28 24.18
N PRO A 3 65.26 6.62 23.89
CA PRO A 3 64.19 7.26 23.08
C PRO A 3 64.64 8.39 22.07
N GLY A 4 63.69 8.91 21.27
CA GLY A 4 63.68 10.28 20.66
C GLY A 4 64.40 10.48 19.31
N PRO A 5 64.11 11.53 18.49
CA PRO A 5 63.42 12.80 18.83
C PRO A 5 62.37 13.34 17.80
N ALA A 6 61.64 14.35 18.28
CA ALA A 6 61.20 15.60 17.64
C ALA A 6 60.78 15.68 16.15
N ALA A 7 59.49 16.01 16.02
CA ALA A 7 58.82 16.92 15.07
C ALA A 7 59.65 17.66 14.00
N LEU A 8 59.13 17.61 12.75
CA LEU A 8 59.25 18.69 11.77
C LEU A 8 57.91 18.85 11.04
N PHE A 9 57.30 20.02 11.18
CA PHE A 9 56.09 20.45 10.47
C PHE A 9 56.46 20.84 9.04
N ILE A 10 55.81 20.25 8.03
CA ILE A 10 55.72 20.81 6.67
C ILE A 10 54.27 20.77 6.22
N LEU A 11 53.73 21.96 5.97
CA LEU A 11 52.42 22.24 5.39
C LEU A 11 52.46 21.98 3.88
N THR A 12 51.62 21.07 3.37
CA THR A 12 51.32 20.97 1.95
C THR A 12 49.81 20.91 1.72
N LEU A 13 49.30 21.95 1.05
CA LEU A 13 47.96 22.05 0.49
C LEU A 13 47.79 20.97 -0.60
N LEU A 14 46.76 20.12 -0.48
CA LEU A 14 46.24 19.33 -1.60
C LEU A 14 44.72 19.38 -1.61
N ILE A 15 44.21 20.18 -2.53
CA ILE A 15 42.83 20.13 -3.03
C ILE A 15 42.71 18.84 -3.84
N LYS A 16 41.90 17.89 -3.37
CA LYS A 16 41.35 16.81 -4.20
C LYS A 16 39.85 16.74 -3.96
N GLY A 17 39.11 16.88 -5.06
CA GLY A 17 37.68 17.12 -5.10
C GLY A 17 36.83 16.03 -4.46
N LEU A 18 35.67 16.44 -3.95
CA LEU A 18 34.57 15.53 -3.66
C LEU A 18 34.19 14.79 -4.95
N ILE A 19 34.48 13.50 -5.00
CA ILE A 19 33.75 12.59 -5.88
C ILE A 19 32.50 12.19 -5.08
N THR A 20 31.40 12.88 -5.32
CA THR A 20 30.07 12.36 -4.95
C THR A 20 29.75 11.26 -5.95
N HIS A 21 29.97 10.00 -5.57
CA HIS A 21 29.34 8.88 -6.24
C HIS A 21 27.85 8.91 -5.90
N ALA A 22 27.07 9.57 -6.76
CA ALA A 22 25.67 9.20 -6.93
C ALA A 22 25.69 7.91 -7.75
N ASP A 23 25.50 6.76 -7.11
CA ASP A 23 25.09 5.55 -7.83
C ASP A 23 23.66 5.77 -8.33
N ASP A 24 23.53 6.46 -9.46
CA ASP A 24 22.34 6.41 -10.30
C ASP A 24 22.26 5.03 -10.95
N THR A 25 21.80 4.04 -10.18
CA THR A 25 21.47 2.73 -10.72
C THR A 25 19.97 2.62 -10.97
N CYS A 26 19.57 2.78 -12.23
CA CYS A 26 18.39 2.16 -12.84
C CYS A 26 18.62 2.05 -14.36
N PRO A 27 18.11 1.00 -15.06
CA PRO A 27 16.93 0.22 -14.70
C PRO A 27 17.16 -1.30 -14.59
N GLU A 28 16.35 -1.97 -13.75
CA GLU A 28 16.08 -3.40 -13.89
C GLU A 28 15.11 -3.58 -15.07
N VAL A 29 15.63 -4.09 -16.19
CA VAL A 29 14.83 -4.38 -17.39
C VAL A 29 14.29 -5.79 -17.27
N LYS A 30 12.98 -5.92 -17.06
CA LYS A 30 12.30 -7.22 -17.20
C LYS A 30 11.81 -7.39 -18.63
N VAL A 31 12.37 -8.40 -19.26
CA VAL A 31 11.94 -8.93 -20.54
C VAL A 31 10.95 -10.05 -20.28
N LEU A 32 9.76 -9.95 -20.86
CA LEU A 32 8.82 -11.06 -20.92
C LEU A 32 8.73 -11.54 -22.37
N ASP A 33 9.08 -12.81 -22.59
CA ASP A 33 8.91 -13.48 -23.88
C ASP A 33 7.47 -13.96 -24.00
N LEU A 34 6.74 -13.43 -24.98
CA LEU A 34 5.40 -13.88 -25.35
C LEU A 34 5.51 -14.56 -26.71
N ASP A 35 5.46 -15.90 -26.69
CA ASP A 35 5.41 -16.80 -27.84
C ASP A 35 6.35 -16.46 -29.01
N GLY A 36 7.63 -16.82 -28.86
CA GLY A 36 8.56 -17.09 -29.97
C GLY A 36 8.99 -15.93 -30.87
N SER A 37 8.31 -14.78 -30.85
CA SER A 37 8.69 -13.61 -31.65
C SER A 37 8.33 -12.25 -31.06
N ASN A 38 7.58 -12.17 -29.95
CA ASN A 38 7.21 -10.90 -29.31
C ASN A 38 7.87 -10.74 -27.94
N LYS A 39 8.75 -9.73 -27.83
CA LYS A 39 9.49 -9.39 -26.61
C LYS A 39 8.95 -8.09 -26.03
N LEU A 40 8.33 -8.12 -24.86
CA LEU A 40 7.86 -6.93 -24.15
C LEU A 40 8.94 -6.44 -23.17
N THR A 41 9.34 -5.18 -23.28
CA THR A 41 10.36 -4.55 -22.43
C THR A 41 9.68 -3.53 -21.51
N ILE A 42 9.68 -3.78 -20.19
CA ILE A 42 9.12 -2.86 -19.20
C ILE A 42 10.24 -1.96 -18.67
N LEU A 43 10.14 -0.64 -18.92
CA LEU A 43 11.03 0.38 -18.36
C LEU A 43 10.34 1.06 -17.18
N ARG A 44 10.83 0.84 -15.96
CA ARG A 44 10.39 1.59 -14.78
C ARG A 44 11.08 2.96 -14.77
N GLY A 45 10.30 4.04 -14.85
CA GLY A 45 10.82 5.41 -14.77
C GLY A 45 11.38 5.73 -13.38
N CYS A 46 12.52 6.43 -13.33
CA CYS A 46 13.14 6.87 -12.09
C CYS A 46 12.22 7.86 -11.33
N PRO A 47 12.23 7.87 -9.99
CA PRO A 47 11.59 8.92 -9.20
C PRO A 47 12.16 10.30 -9.58
N GLY A 48 11.30 11.29 -9.76
CA GLY A 48 11.73 12.67 -9.99
C GLY A 48 12.54 13.18 -8.80
N GLY A 49 13.73 13.72 -9.06
CA GLY A 49 14.56 14.33 -8.02
C GLY A 49 13.83 15.50 -7.33
N PRO A 50 14.21 15.84 -6.08
CA PRO A 50 13.65 17.00 -5.37
C PRO A 50 13.81 18.28 -6.21
N GLY A 51 12.77 19.12 -6.23
CA GLY A 51 12.83 20.42 -6.92
C GLY A 51 13.93 21.31 -6.35
N ALA A 52 14.59 22.08 -7.21
CA ALA A 52 15.66 22.99 -6.81
C ALA A 52 15.20 23.98 -5.73
N LEU A 53 16.02 24.18 -4.71
CA LEU A 53 15.77 25.16 -3.65
C LEU A 53 15.71 26.57 -4.28
N GLY A 54 14.65 27.32 -3.99
CA GLY A 54 14.46 28.67 -4.53
C GLY A 54 15.58 29.64 -4.11
N PRO A 55 15.89 30.66 -4.93
CA PRO A 55 16.93 31.62 -4.61
C PRO A 55 16.59 32.41 -3.34
N LYS A 56 17.57 32.54 -2.44
CA LYS A 56 17.45 33.33 -1.21
C LYS A 56 17.38 34.82 -1.57
N GLY A 57 16.41 35.55 -1.01
CA GLY A 57 16.25 36.98 -1.23
C GLY A 57 17.46 37.79 -0.74
N GLU A 58 17.80 38.84 -1.49
CA GLU A 58 18.91 39.75 -1.17
C GLU A 58 18.64 40.54 0.12
N ALA A 59 19.70 40.83 0.87
CA ALA A 59 19.62 41.58 2.12
C ALA A 59 19.37 43.08 1.86
N GLY A 60 18.42 43.67 2.59
CA GLY A 60 18.09 45.09 2.47
C GLY A 60 19.23 46.01 2.93
N ALA A 61 19.45 47.09 2.19
CA ALA A 61 20.46 48.10 2.52
C ALA A 61 20.11 48.87 3.81
N LYS A 62 21.14 49.17 4.60
CA LYS A 62 21.06 49.92 5.86
C LYS A 62 20.81 51.41 5.58
N GLY A 63 19.83 52.01 6.27
CA GLY A 63 19.49 53.43 6.10
C GLY A 63 20.44 54.38 6.83
N ASP A 64 20.82 55.48 6.17
CA ASP A 64 21.63 56.55 6.73
C ASP A 64 20.80 57.64 7.43
N LYS A 65 21.48 58.33 8.36
CA LYS A 65 20.97 59.36 9.30
C LYS A 65 20.82 60.73 8.61
N GLY A 66 19.65 61.39 8.74
CA GLY A 66 19.41 62.78 8.25
C GLY A 66 19.84 63.87 9.25
N GLU A 67 19.85 65.18 8.97
CA GLU A 67 19.66 66.05 7.78
C GLU A 67 20.46 67.36 8.04
N ASN A 68 20.87 68.09 6.99
CA ASN A 68 20.63 69.54 6.88
C ASN A 68 21.02 70.13 5.52
N GLY A 69 20.13 71.01 5.02
CA GLY A 69 20.34 71.95 3.91
C GLY A 69 19.44 71.68 2.69
N LEU A 70 18.53 72.60 2.37
CA LEU A 70 17.67 72.56 1.18
C LEU A 70 18.40 73.14 -0.04
N PRO A 71 18.55 72.39 -1.14
CA PRO A 71 18.62 73.03 -2.45
C PRO A 71 17.79 72.34 -3.56
N GLY A 72 17.06 73.18 -4.28
CA GLY A 72 16.66 73.02 -5.69
C GLY A 72 15.45 72.11 -5.95
N HIS A 73 14.37 72.67 -6.50
CA HIS A 73 13.26 71.88 -7.04
C HIS A 73 13.76 70.92 -8.14
N PRO A 74 13.61 69.59 -7.97
CA PRO A 74 14.02 68.63 -8.98
C PRO A 74 13.17 68.75 -10.25
N GLY A 75 13.82 68.58 -11.41
CA GLY A 75 13.16 68.57 -12.72
C GLY A 75 12.10 67.48 -12.84
N LYS A 76 11.08 67.73 -13.68
CA LYS A 76 9.97 66.80 -13.94
C LYS A 76 10.50 65.41 -14.31
N ALA A 77 9.96 64.38 -13.67
CA ALA A 77 10.30 62.99 -13.95
C ALA A 77 10.07 62.66 -15.44
N GLY A 78 11.02 61.93 -16.04
CA GLY A 78 10.84 61.33 -17.35
C GLY A 78 9.73 60.27 -17.33
N PRO A 79 9.06 60.03 -18.48
CA PRO A 79 7.98 59.06 -18.56
C PRO A 79 8.47 57.64 -18.21
N THR A 80 7.58 56.88 -17.55
CA THR A 80 7.81 55.47 -17.21
C THR A 80 8.10 54.66 -18.48
N GLY A 81 9.19 53.88 -18.47
CA GLY A 81 9.53 52.98 -19.57
C GLY A 81 8.45 51.91 -19.80
N PRO A 82 8.30 51.40 -21.03
CA PRO A 82 7.27 50.42 -21.36
C PRO A 82 7.44 49.15 -20.51
N LYS A 83 6.33 48.68 -19.94
CA LYS A 83 6.25 47.42 -19.19
C LYS A 83 6.56 46.27 -20.16
N GLY A 84 7.56 45.45 -19.83
CA GLY A 84 7.93 44.29 -20.63
C GLY A 84 6.77 43.32 -20.80
N ASP A 85 6.68 42.72 -21.99
CA ASP A 85 5.60 41.83 -22.37
C ASP A 85 5.49 40.62 -21.43
N ARG A 86 4.25 40.21 -21.16
CA ARG A 86 3.94 39.05 -20.32
C ARG A 86 4.44 37.79 -21.04
N GLY A 87 5.37 37.07 -20.43
CA GLY A 87 5.83 35.77 -20.92
C GLY A 87 4.66 34.82 -21.20
N GLU A 88 4.76 34.10 -22.31
CA GLU A 88 3.72 33.18 -22.77
C GLU A 88 3.39 32.15 -21.70
N LYS A 89 2.09 31.90 -21.48
CA LYS A 89 1.66 30.81 -20.61
C LYS A 89 2.13 29.50 -21.23
N GLY A 90 2.88 28.71 -20.46
CA GLY A 90 3.19 27.33 -20.81
C GLY A 90 1.92 26.57 -21.17
N VAL A 91 2.00 25.78 -22.23
CA VAL A 91 0.89 24.98 -22.76
C VAL A 91 0.37 24.07 -21.64
N ARG A 92 -0.95 24.08 -21.41
CA ARG A 92 -1.60 23.14 -20.49
C ARG A 92 -1.31 21.73 -21.00
N GLY A 93 -0.63 20.92 -20.18
CA GLY A 93 -0.41 19.50 -20.49
C GLY A 93 -1.74 18.83 -20.82
N GLU A 94 -1.75 18.01 -21.87
CA GLU A 94 -2.93 17.28 -22.31
C GLU A 94 -3.49 16.48 -21.13
N LYS A 95 -4.79 16.62 -20.91
CA LYS A 95 -5.52 15.81 -19.93
C LYS A 95 -5.39 14.37 -20.42
N GLY A 96 -4.70 13.52 -19.66
CA GLY A 96 -4.57 12.11 -19.99
C GLY A 96 -5.93 11.52 -20.33
N ASP A 97 -6.00 10.83 -21.47
CA ASP A 97 -7.21 10.22 -21.96
C ASP A 97 -7.79 9.31 -20.89
N THR A 98 -8.89 9.75 -20.27
CA THR A 98 -9.79 8.83 -19.58
C THR A 98 -10.30 7.88 -20.66
N GLY A 99 -9.72 6.68 -20.72
CA GLY A 99 -10.16 5.62 -21.61
C GLY A 99 -11.67 5.42 -21.53
N PRO A 100 -12.28 4.82 -22.57
CA PRO A 100 -13.74 4.73 -22.67
C PRO A 100 -14.32 4.13 -21.38
N PHE A 101 -15.33 4.79 -20.80
CA PHE A 101 -16.14 4.26 -19.70
C PHE A 101 -16.65 2.88 -20.12
N GLN A 102 -16.00 1.81 -19.67
CA GLN A 102 -16.43 0.46 -19.97
C GLN A 102 -17.76 0.23 -19.26
N SER A 103 -18.82 -0.05 -20.01
CA SER A 103 -20.12 -0.41 -19.42
C SER A 103 -20.01 -1.69 -18.59
N CYS A 104 -20.91 -1.90 -17.61
CA CYS A 104 -20.94 -3.17 -16.85
C CYS A 104 -20.95 -4.42 -17.76
N ALA A 105 -21.58 -4.34 -18.93
CA ALA A 105 -21.67 -5.46 -19.86
C ALA A 105 -20.30 -5.91 -20.41
N THR A 106 -19.36 -4.97 -20.57
CA THR A 106 -18.03 -5.24 -21.15
C THR A 106 -16.90 -5.08 -20.14
N GLY A 107 -17.18 -4.53 -18.96
CA GLY A 107 -16.21 -4.29 -17.91
C GLY A 107 -15.66 -5.59 -17.29
N PRO A 108 -14.46 -5.54 -16.70
CA PRO A 108 -13.83 -6.69 -16.06
C PRO A 108 -14.59 -7.10 -14.79
N ARG A 109 -14.72 -8.39 -14.54
CA ARG A 109 -15.36 -8.91 -13.30
C ARG A 109 -14.39 -9.13 -12.15
N ALA A 110 -13.12 -9.35 -12.45
CA ALA A 110 -12.08 -9.59 -11.46
C ALA A 110 -10.70 -9.15 -11.98
N CYS A 111 -9.73 -9.05 -11.08
CA CYS A 111 -8.33 -8.77 -11.44
C CYS A 111 -7.74 -9.80 -12.42
N LYS A 112 -8.23 -11.04 -12.41
CA LYS A 112 -7.81 -12.07 -13.38
C LYS A 112 -8.16 -11.68 -14.82
N GLU A 113 -9.34 -11.12 -15.06
CA GLU A 113 -9.71 -10.61 -16.38
C GLU A 113 -8.92 -9.36 -16.76
N MET A 114 -8.58 -8.52 -15.79
CA MET A 114 -7.70 -7.37 -16.05
C MET A 114 -6.33 -7.82 -16.54
N LEU A 115 -5.76 -8.85 -15.90
CA LEU A 115 -4.50 -9.44 -16.32
C LEU A 115 -4.57 -10.00 -17.75
N THR A 116 -5.64 -10.74 -18.10
CA THR A 116 -5.81 -11.30 -19.46
C THR A 116 -6.03 -10.22 -20.52
N ARG A 117 -6.57 -9.06 -20.13
CA ARG A 117 -6.72 -7.86 -20.98
C ARG A 117 -5.43 -7.04 -21.11
N GLY A 118 -4.31 -7.50 -20.54
CA GLY A 118 -2.99 -6.86 -20.69
C GLY A 118 -2.62 -5.86 -19.59
N HIS A 119 -3.34 -5.84 -18.47
CA HIS A 119 -2.95 -5.04 -17.30
C HIS A 119 -1.99 -5.83 -16.40
N PHE A 120 -0.68 -5.59 -16.58
CA PHE A 120 0.37 -6.35 -15.88
C PHE A 120 0.90 -5.70 -14.61
N LEU A 121 0.54 -4.45 -14.32
CA LEU A 121 1.06 -3.73 -13.14
C LEU A 121 0.11 -3.88 -11.95
N THR A 122 0.66 -4.25 -10.80
CA THR A 122 -0.06 -4.22 -9.53
C THR A 122 -0.56 -2.80 -9.23
N GLY A 123 -1.85 -2.65 -8.89
CA GLY A 123 -2.45 -1.33 -8.71
C GLY A 123 -3.96 -1.36 -8.50
N TRP A 124 -4.55 -0.17 -8.38
CA TRP A 124 -5.99 -0.01 -8.20
C TRP A 124 -6.71 0.03 -9.54
N TYR A 125 -7.70 -0.84 -9.72
CA TYR A 125 -8.49 -0.96 -10.93
C TYR A 125 -9.98 -0.99 -10.61
N THR A 126 -10.81 -0.56 -11.56
CA THR A 126 -12.27 -0.68 -11.43
C THR A 126 -12.74 -1.99 -12.06
N ILE A 127 -13.50 -2.77 -11.29
CA ILE A 127 -14.21 -3.97 -11.73
C ILE A 127 -15.72 -3.79 -11.54
N TYR A 128 -16.51 -4.64 -12.16
CA TYR A 128 -17.97 -4.62 -12.07
C TYR A 128 -18.50 -5.85 -11.38
N LEU A 129 -19.10 -5.64 -10.21
CA LEU A 129 -19.75 -6.69 -9.41
C LEU A 129 -20.97 -7.29 -10.14
N PRO A 130 -21.52 -8.42 -9.65
CA PRO A 130 -22.69 -9.09 -10.24
C PRO A 130 -23.90 -8.18 -10.47
N ASP A 131 -24.13 -7.24 -9.56
CA ASP A 131 -25.20 -6.23 -9.58
C ASP A 131 -24.86 -5.01 -10.46
N CYS A 132 -23.81 -5.10 -11.26
CA CYS A 132 -23.24 -4.02 -12.08
C CYS A 132 -22.70 -2.83 -11.30
N ARG A 133 -22.57 -2.91 -9.98
CA ARG A 133 -21.95 -1.86 -9.19
C ARG A 133 -20.44 -1.81 -9.48
N PRO A 134 -19.89 -0.64 -9.85
CA PRO A 134 -18.45 -0.47 -9.99
C PRO A 134 -17.78 -0.54 -8.61
N LEU A 135 -16.68 -1.28 -8.52
CA LEU A 135 -15.86 -1.38 -7.32
C LEU A 135 -14.39 -1.19 -7.70
N THR A 136 -13.71 -0.26 -7.04
CA THR A 136 -12.26 -0.09 -7.19
C THR A 136 -11.54 -1.04 -6.24
N VAL A 137 -10.71 -1.93 -6.78
CA VAL A 137 -10.00 -2.98 -6.04
C VAL A 137 -8.51 -2.93 -6.30
N LEU A 138 -7.72 -3.38 -5.33
CA LEU A 138 -6.29 -3.58 -5.51
C LEU A 138 -6.05 -4.93 -6.21
N CYS A 139 -5.47 -4.88 -7.40
CA CYS A 139 -5.05 -6.05 -8.13
C CYS A 139 -3.56 -6.30 -7.92
N ASP A 140 -3.23 -7.48 -7.40
CA ASP A 140 -1.87 -8.01 -7.41
C ASP A 140 -1.67 -8.83 -8.69
N MET A 141 -0.84 -8.29 -9.57
CA MET A 141 -0.55 -8.83 -10.89
C MET A 141 0.77 -9.62 -10.94
N ASP A 142 1.47 -9.74 -9.82
CA ASP A 142 2.82 -10.30 -9.77
C ASP A 142 2.84 -11.66 -9.04
N THR A 143 2.20 -11.76 -7.88
CA THR A 143 2.31 -12.94 -7.01
C THR A 143 1.66 -14.18 -7.64
N ASP A 144 2.37 -15.30 -7.67
CA ASP A 144 1.84 -16.61 -8.12
C ASP A 144 1.12 -16.54 -9.50
N GLY A 145 1.70 -15.79 -10.45
CA GLY A 145 1.14 -15.60 -11.79
C GLY A 145 0.07 -14.50 -11.90
N GLY A 146 -0.16 -13.73 -10.83
CA GLY A 146 -0.99 -12.53 -10.84
C GLY A 146 -2.50 -12.74 -10.99
N GLY A 147 -3.22 -11.63 -11.12
CA GLY A 147 -4.67 -11.61 -11.28
C GLY A 147 -5.44 -11.77 -9.97
N TRP A 148 -4.79 -11.48 -8.84
CA TRP A 148 -5.38 -11.57 -7.51
C TRP A 148 -6.08 -10.28 -7.13
N THR A 149 -7.27 -10.39 -6.55
CA THR A 149 -8.01 -9.25 -5.97
C THR A 149 -7.74 -9.22 -4.47
N VAL A 150 -7.00 -8.22 -4.01
CA VAL A 150 -6.65 -8.05 -2.58
C VAL A 150 -7.81 -7.41 -1.85
N PHE A 151 -8.28 -8.06 -0.78
CA PHE A 151 -9.43 -7.57 0.00
C PHE A 151 -9.07 -7.19 1.45
N GLN A 152 -7.89 -7.58 1.93
CA GLN A 152 -7.34 -7.16 3.20
C GLN A 152 -5.86 -6.85 3.04
N ARG A 153 -5.39 -5.77 3.68
CA ARG A 153 -3.99 -5.37 3.68
C ARG A 153 -3.58 -4.73 5.00
N ARG A 154 -2.54 -5.27 5.64
CA ARG A 154 -1.82 -4.72 6.82
C ARG A 154 -0.36 -4.49 6.43
N LEU A 155 0.24 -3.38 6.87
CA LEU A 155 1.57 -2.94 6.43
C LEU A 155 2.37 -2.22 7.53
N ASP A 156 1.72 -1.34 8.30
CA ASP A 156 2.41 -0.38 9.17
C ASP A 156 1.65 0.00 10.45
N GLY A 157 0.40 -0.43 10.58
CA GLY A 157 -0.49 -0.10 11.69
C GLY A 157 -1.08 1.31 11.63
N SER A 158 -1.08 1.95 10.46
CA SER A 158 -1.66 3.28 10.26
C SER A 158 -3.20 3.31 10.37
N VAL A 159 -3.86 2.17 10.21
CA VAL A 159 -5.32 2.06 10.29
C VAL A 159 -5.72 1.21 11.49
N ASP A 160 -6.65 1.72 12.29
CA ASP A 160 -7.28 0.94 13.35
C ASP A 160 -8.25 -0.10 12.74
N PHE A 161 -8.02 -1.38 13.06
CA PHE A 161 -8.85 -2.52 12.64
C PHE A 161 -9.81 -2.98 13.74
N PHE A 162 -9.73 -2.48 14.97
CA PHE A 162 -10.68 -2.86 16.03
C PHE A 162 -12.02 -2.09 15.90
N ARG A 163 -12.72 -2.37 14.81
CA ARG A 163 -13.92 -1.66 14.34
C ARG A 163 -15.21 -2.45 14.58
N ASP A 164 -16.33 -1.75 14.38
CA ASP A 164 -17.68 -2.28 14.54
C ASP A 164 -18.19 -3.05 13.30
N TRP A 165 -19.33 -3.72 13.44
CA TRP A 165 -20.00 -4.46 12.36
C TRP A 165 -20.22 -3.60 11.12
N ALA A 166 -20.74 -2.38 11.31
CA ALA A 166 -21.06 -1.47 10.21
C ALA A 166 -19.81 -1.08 9.39
N SER A 167 -18.67 -0.92 10.04
CA SER A 167 -17.38 -0.66 9.38
C SER A 167 -16.91 -1.87 8.59
N TYR A 168 -16.93 -3.07 9.18
CA TYR A 168 -16.54 -4.30 8.50
C TYR A 168 -17.45 -4.66 7.33
N LYS A 169 -18.75 -4.36 7.44
CA LYS A 169 -19.73 -4.50 6.38
C LYS A 169 -19.39 -3.64 5.15
N ARG A 170 -19.19 -2.33 5.35
CA ARG A 170 -18.97 -1.35 4.27
C ARG A 170 -17.53 -1.33 3.74
N GLY A 171 -16.56 -1.70 4.56
CA GLY A 171 -15.13 -1.52 4.29
C GLY A 171 -14.58 -0.21 4.86
N PHE A 172 -13.28 -0.17 5.08
CA PHE A 172 -12.55 0.95 5.67
C PHE A 172 -11.07 0.93 5.31
N GLY A 173 -10.37 2.03 5.58
CA GLY A 173 -8.94 2.18 5.35
C GLY A 173 -8.61 3.11 4.19
N SER A 174 -7.46 2.90 3.56
CA SER A 174 -6.93 3.77 2.50
C SER A 174 -6.37 2.97 1.34
N GLN A 175 -6.57 3.48 0.13
CA GLN A 175 -5.96 2.91 -1.07
C GLN A 175 -4.42 3.00 -1.07
N LEU A 176 -3.87 3.94 -0.30
CA LEU A 176 -2.43 4.16 -0.19
C LEU A 176 -1.77 3.27 0.87
N GLY A 177 -2.54 2.53 1.67
CA GLY A 177 -2.02 1.80 2.82
C GLY A 177 -2.87 0.59 3.19
N GLU A 178 -3.28 0.53 4.45
CA GLU A 178 -4.03 -0.57 5.02
C GLU A 178 -5.54 -0.43 4.75
N PHE A 179 -6.21 -1.54 4.49
CA PHE A 179 -7.66 -1.54 4.29
C PHE A 179 -8.31 -2.91 4.52
N TRP A 180 -9.61 -2.86 4.75
CA TRP A 180 -10.55 -3.97 4.62
C TRP A 180 -11.58 -3.58 3.56
N LEU A 181 -11.73 -4.39 2.52
CA LEU A 181 -12.55 -4.05 1.35
C LEU A 181 -14.06 -3.98 1.67
N GLY A 182 -14.50 -4.61 2.75
CA GLY A 182 -15.89 -4.64 3.19
C GLY A 182 -16.57 -5.98 2.89
N ASN A 183 -17.29 -6.52 3.88
CA ASN A 183 -17.90 -7.84 3.80
C ASN A 183 -18.96 -7.92 2.68
N ASP A 184 -19.72 -6.85 2.42
CA ASP A 184 -20.66 -6.83 1.29
C ASP A 184 -19.94 -6.98 -0.06
N ASN A 185 -18.77 -6.35 -0.19
CA ASN A 185 -17.96 -6.43 -1.40
C ASN A 185 -17.30 -7.81 -1.54
N ILE A 186 -16.76 -8.36 -0.45
CA ILE A 186 -16.12 -9.69 -0.46
C ILE A 186 -17.15 -10.79 -0.76
N HIS A 187 -18.36 -10.70 -0.20
CA HIS A 187 -19.46 -11.60 -0.52
C HIS A 187 -19.79 -11.54 -2.02
N ALA A 188 -19.99 -10.34 -2.57
CA ALA A 188 -20.30 -10.15 -3.99
C ALA A 188 -19.19 -10.70 -4.90
N LEU A 189 -17.92 -10.52 -4.52
CA LEU A 189 -16.75 -11.01 -5.26
C LEU A 189 -16.63 -12.53 -5.27
N THR A 190 -17.06 -13.19 -4.20
CA THR A 190 -16.82 -14.63 -4.00
C THR A 190 -18.05 -15.50 -4.23
N THR A 191 -19.19 -14.89 -4.57
CA THR A 191 -20.44 -15.62 -4.86
C THR A 191 -20.48 -16.18 -6.27
N GLN A 192 -19.81 -15.54 -7.24
CA GLN A 192 -19.76 -16.01 -8.63
C GLN A 192 -18.54 -16.85 -8.90
N GLY A 193 -18.75 -18.09 -9.36
CA GLY A 193 -17.69 -19.04 -9.65
C GLY A 193 -16.97 -19.53 -8.38
N THR A 194 -15.82 -20.16 -8.59
CA THR A 194 -14.95 -20.61 -7.50
C THR A 194 -13.75 -19.69 -7.43
N SER A 195 -13.48 -19.12 -6.25
CA SER A 195 -12.31 -18.30 -6.00
C SER A 195 -11.35 -19.02 -5.07
N GLU A 196 -10.09 -19.19 -5.45
CA GLU A 196 -9.03 -19.61 -4.52
C GLU A 196 -8.65 -18.44 -3.60
N LEU A 197 -8.21 -18.76 -2.37
CA LEU A 197 -7.69 -17.79 -1.41
C LEU A 197 -6.19 -17.98 -1.25
N ARG A 198 -5.48 -16.85 -1.19
CA ARG A 198 -4.09 -16.78 -0.77
C ARG A 198 -3.95 -15.75 0.35
N VAL A 199 -3.18 -16.12 1.37
CA VAL A 199 -2.75 -15.26 2.46
C VAL A 199 -1.24 -15.14 2.36
N ASP A 200 -0.73 -13.92 2.12
CA ASP A 200 0.70 -13.62 2.13
C ASP A 200 1.06 -12.91 3.44
N LEU A 201 2.12 -13.39 4.10
CA LEU A 201 2.58 -12.87 5.38
C LEU A 201 4.06 -12.50 5.29
N THR A 202 4.45 -11.41 5.96
CA THR A 202 5.86 -11.04 6.13
C THR A 202 6.12 -10.62 7.57
N ASP A 203 7.20 -11.13 8.14
CA ASP A 203 7.66 -10.80 9.49
C ASP A 203 8.53 -9.53 9.50
N PHE A 204 8.99 -9.10 10.67
CA PHE A 204 9.81 -7.89 10.81
C PHE A 204 11.27 -8.10 10.40
N GLU A 205 11.71 -9.35 10.33
CA GLU A 205 13.01 -9.79 9.84
C GLU A 205 13.05 -9.89 8.30
N GLY A 206 11.92 -9.71 7.62
CA GLY A 206 11.79 -9.75 6.16
C GLY A 206 11.57 -11.16 5.59
N LYS A 207 11.37 -12.16 6.44
CA LYS A 207 10.95 -13.50 5.99
C LYS A 207 9.50 -13.41 5.54
N HIS A 208 9.23 -13.99 4.39
CA HIS A 208 7.89 -14.07 3.81
C HIS A 208 7.49 -15.52 3.65
N ASP A 209 6.20 -15.78 3.82
CA ASP A 209 5.59 -17.07 3.52
C ASP A 209 4.09 -16.90 3.25
N PHE A 210 3.41 -17.96 2.85
CA PHE A 210 2.02 -17.91 2.47
C PHE A 210 1.22 -19.13 2.93
N ALA A 211 -0.11 -19.01 2.85
CA ALA A 211 -1.05 -20.10 2.94
C ALA A 211 -2.07 -20.00 1.81
N LYS A 212 -2.37 -21.12 1.14
CA LYS A 212 -3.29 -21.17 -0.01
C LYS A 212 -4.41 -22.18 0.23
N TYR A 213 -5.63 -21.82 -0.18
CA TYR A 213 -6.83 -22.64 -0.05
C TYR A 213 -7.54 -22.76 -1.39
N SER A 214 -8.09 -23.95 -1.68
CA SER A 214 -8.63 -24.30 -2.99
C SER A 214 -9.88 -23.52 -3.36
N SER A 215 -10.66 -23.10 -2.35
CA SER A 215 -11.81 -22.24 -2.54
C SER A 215 -12.05 -21.37 -1.29
N PHE A 216 -12.68 -20.22 -1.50
CA PHE A 216 -13.06 -19.28 -0.46
C PHE A 216 -14.32 -18.53 -0.89
N LYS A 217 -15.29 -18.51 0.00
CA LYS A 217 -16.51 -17.72 -0.10
C LYS A 217 -16.91 -17.23 1.28
N ILE A 218 -17.55 -16.07 1.33
CA ILE A 218 -18.31 -15.66 2.51
C ILE A 218 -19.77 -15.52 2.12
N GLU A 219 -20.68 -15.92 2.99
CA GLU A 219 -22.12 -15.75 2.75
C GLU A 219 -22.55 -14.28 2.91
N GLY A 220 -23.83 -13.99 2.64
CA GLY A 220 -24.38 -12.65 2.83
C GLY A 220 -24.57 -12.29 4.30
N GLU A 221 -24.99 -11.05 4.57
CA GLU A 221 -25.23 -10.55 5.91
C GLU A 221 -26.30 -11.33 6.69
N ALA A 222 -27.32 -11.86 6.00
CA ALA A 222 -28.35 -12.71 6.63
C ALA A 222 -27.75 -13.98 7.25
N GLU A 223 -26.66 -14.47 6.67
CA GLU A 223 -25.85 -15.58 7.17
C GLU A 223 -24.58 -15.08 7.89
N LYS A 224 -24.60 -13.83 8.35
CA LYS A 224 -23.55 -13.18 9.16
C LYS A 224 -22.15 -13.33 8.54
N TYR A 225 -22.07 -13.24 7.21
CA TYR A 225 -20.84 -13.40 6.45
C TYR A 225 -20.06 -14.69 6.75
N LYS A 226 -20.79 -15.80 7.01
CA LYS A 226 -20.22 -17.11 7.31
C LYS A 226 -19.10 -17.50 6.33
N LEU A 227 -17.97 -17.95 6.86
CA LEU A 227 -16.86 -18.45 6.06
C LEU A 227 -17.19 -19.83 5.48
N VAL A 228 -17.03 -19.98 4.17
CA VAL A 228 -17.05 -21.27 3.47
C VAL A 228 -15.70 -21.44 2.78
N LEU A 229 -14.86 -22.29 3.36
CA LEU A 229 -13.47 -22.50 2.97
C LEU A 229 -13.28 -23.91 2.39
N GLY A 230 -12.56 -23.99 1.28
CA GLY A 230 -12.09 -25.24 0.68
C GLY A 230 -10.87 -25.83 1.39
N ASN A 231 -10.29 -26.85 0.78
CA ASN A 231 -9.13 -27.54 1.33
C ASN A 231 -7.90 -26.63 1.35
N PHE A 232 -7.09 -26.76 2.39
CA PHE A 232 -5.74 -26.21 2.40
C PHE A 232 -4.90 -26.87 1.28
N VAL A 233 -4.29 -26.05 0.43
CA VAL A 233 -3.48 -26.49 -0.71
C VAL A 233 -2.01 -26.55 -0.33
N GLY A 234 -1.52 -25.59 0.45
CA GLY A 234 -0.12 -25.53 0.85
C GLY A 234 0.38 -24.11 1.14
N GLY A 235 1.69 -24.03 1.40
CA GLY A 235 2.39 -22.80 1.80
C GLY A 235 3.07 -22.98 3.17
N GLY A 236 4.26 -22.42 3.33
CA GLY A 236 5.10 -22.63 4.51
C GLY A 236 4.62 -21.90 5.77
N ALA A 237 3.66 -20.97 5.64
CA ALA A 237 2.95 -20.43 6.79
C ALA A 237 2.04 -21.49 7.46
N GLY A 238 1.72 -22.58 6.76
CA GLY A 238 0.85 -23.65 7.24
C GLY A 238 -0.61 -23.23 7.40
N ASP A 239 -1.44 -24.14 7.88
CA ASP A 239 -2.89 -23.93 7.98
C ASP A 239 -3.33 -23.41 9.35
N SER A 240 -3.84 -22.17 9.38
CA SER A 240 -4.47 -21.56 10.56
C SER A 240 -5.86 -20.98 10.29
N LEU A 241 -6.51 -21.36 9.18
CA LEU A 241 -7.85 -20.87 8.83
C LEU A 241 -8.90 -21.99 8.73
N THR A 242 -8.52 -23.24 8.42
CA THR A 242 -9.49 -24.34 8.29
C THR A 242 -10.32 -24.56 9.55
N SER A 243 -9.74 -24.35 10.75
CA SER A 243 -10.48 -24.47 12.02
C SER A 243 -11.57 -23.42 12.22
N GLN A 244 -11.63 -22.42 11.34
CA GLN A 244 -12.58 -21.31 11.36
C GLN A 244 -13.60 -21.43 10.23
N ASN A 245 -13.52 -22.49 9.43
CA ASN A 245 -14.52 -22.82 8.43
C ASN A 245 -15.90 -23.00 9.06
N ASN A 246 -16.95 -22.60 8.33
CA ASN A 246 -18.35 -22.58 8.76
C ASN A 246 -18.65 -21.70 9.99
N GLN A 247 -17.73 -20.84 10.42
CA GLN A 247 -18.01 -19.87 11.48
C GLN A 247 -18.58 -18.57 10.93
N PHE A 248 -19.42 -17.93 11.73
CA PHE A 248 -19.93 -16.60 11.44
C PHE A 248 -18.87 -15.54 11.73
N PHE A 249 -18.95 -14.41 11.03
CA PHE A 249 -18.09 -13.27 11.31
C PHE A 249 -18.56 -12.59 12.61
N SER A 250 -17.63 -12.14 13.44
CA SER A 250 -17.92 -11.45 14.70
C SER A 250 -17.08 -10.18 14.82
N THR A 251 -17.66 -9.17 15.46
CA THR A 251 -17.04 -7.87 15.75
C THR A 251 -17.30 -7.50 17.21
N LYS A 252 -16.65 -6.45 17.70
CA LYS A 252 -16.78 -6.03 19.11
C LYS A 252 -18.22 -5.74 19.57
N ASP A 253 -19.08 -5.32 18.65
CA ASP A 253 -20.48 -4.95 18.90
C ASP A 253 -21.50 -5.98 18.39
N GLN A 254 -21.05 -7.03 17.68
CA GLN A 254 -21.90 -8.12 17.23
C GLN A 254 -21.18 -9.46 17.38
N ASP A 255 -21.57 -10.18 18.44
CA ASP A 255 -21.05 -11.49 18.80
C ASP A 255 -21.86 -12.60 18.11
N ASN A 256 -21.21 -13.34 17.21
CA ASN A 256 -21.75 -14.49 16.53
C ASN A 256 -20.86 -15.73 16.69
N ASP A 257 -19.87 -15.68 17.57
CA ASP A 257 -18.95 -16.79 17.78
C ASP A 257 -19.54 -17.82 18.75
N PRO A 258 -19.12 -19.10 18.68
CA PRO A 258 -19.65 -20.14 19.56
C PRO A 258 -19.06 -20.13 20.97
N SER A 259 -18.19 -19.17 21.31
CA SER A 259 -17.58 -19.09 22.64
C SER A 259 -18.59 -18.61 23.68
N SER A 260 -18.25 -18.83 24.96
CA SER A 260 -18.99 -18.25 26.09
C SER A 260 -18.63 -16.78 26.35
N SER A 261 -17.58 -16.28 25.68
CA SER A 261 -17.08 -14.91 25.80
C SER A 261 -16.92 -14.31 24.40
N ASN A 262 -17.16 -13.01 24.25
CA ASN A 262 -16.97 -12.33 22.96
C ASN A 262 -15.49 -12.35 22.53
N CYS A 263 -15.17 -13.19 21.53
CA CYS A 263 -13.81 -13.38 21.04
C CYS A 263 -13.24 -12.09 20.41
N ALA A 264 -14.08 -11.32 19.72
CA ALA A 264 -13.67 -10.06 19.09
C ALA A 264 -13.19 -9.04 20.12
N LEU A 265 -13.92 -8.89 21.23
CA LEU A 265 -13.52 -8.03 22.37
C LEU A 265 -12.25 -8.55 23.03
N ARG A 266 -12.15 -9.87 23.26
CA ARG A 266 -11.02 -10.48 23.97
C ARG A 266 -9.70 -10.40 23.18
N TYR A 267 -9.76 -10.57 21.86
CA TYR A 267 -8.59 -10.64 20.98
C TYR A 267 -8.46 -9.43 20.05
N HIS A 268 -9.18 -8.34 20.35
CA HIS A 268 -9.02 -7.01 19.75
C HIS A 268 -9.01 -7.01 18.21
N GLY A 269 -9.95 -7.73 17.61
CA GLY A 269 -10.08 -7.84 16.16
C GLY A 269 -11.51 -8.09 15.71
N ALA A 270 -11.66 -8.44 14.44
CA ALA A 270 -12.92 -8.95 13.90
C ALA A 270 -12.63 -10.03 12.88
N TRP A 271 -13.32 -11.16 13.02
CA TRP A 271 -12.95 -12.37 12.34
C TRP A 271 -14.04 -13.43 12.37
N TRP A 272 -13.83 -14.53 11.65
CA TRP A 272 -14.61 -15.76 11.80
C TRP A 272 -14.13 -16.52 13.03
N TYR A 273 -14.45 -16.01 14.21
CA TYR A 273 -14.05 -16.63 15.47
C TYR A 273 -14.81 -17.96 15.69
N SER A 274 -14.08 -18.98 16.12
CA SER A 274 -14.63 -20.22 16.71
C SER A 274 -14.58 -20.11 18.24
N ASP A 275 -13.66 -20.79 18.91
CA ASP A 275 -13.45 -20.65 20.35
C ASP A 275 -11.95 -20.61 20.69
N CYS A 276 -11.22 -19.52 20.40
CA CYS A 276 -11.64 -18.36 19.62
C CYS A 276 -11.03 -18.33 18.22
N HIS A 277 -9.74 -18.61 18.05
CA HIS A 277 -9.13 -18.58 16.72
C HIS A 277 -7.82 -19.35 16.62
N ARG A 278 -7.41 -19.64 15.38
CA ARG A 278 -6.03 -19.98 15.01
C ARG A 278 -5.35 -18.87 14.19
N SER A 279 -6.12 -17.98 13.57
CA SER A 279 -5.63 -16.77 12.90
C SER A 279 -6.39 -15.53 13.36
N ASN A 280 -5.73 -14.38 13.41
CA ASN A 280 -6.33 -13.10 13.82
C ASN A 280 -5.70 -11.94 13.02
N LEU A 281 -5.77 -12.01 11.69
CA LEU A 281 -5.07 -11.06 10.80
C LEU A 281 -5.60 -9.61 10.89
N ASN A 282 -6.78 -9.45 11.49
CA ASN A 282 -7.41 -8.17 11.77
C ASN A 282 -7.22 -7.71 13.23
N GLY A 283 -6.33 -8.38 13.99
CA GLY A 283 -5.97 -7.98 15.35
C GLY A 283 -5.10 -6.72 15.39
N LEU A 284 -4.60 -6.43 16.60
CA LEU A 284 -3.73 -5.29 16.89
C LEU A 284 -2.40 -5.39 16.15
N TYR A 285 -1.90 -4.26 15.67
CA TYR A 285 -0.61 -4.19 15.00
C TYR A 285 0.53 -4.06 16.03
N LEU A 286 0.98 -5.20 16.59
CA LEU A 286 1.89 -5.24 17.75
C LEU A 286 3.38 -5.33 17.41
N ARG A 287 3.72 -5.25 16.12
CA ARG A 287 5.09 -5.11 15.61
C ARG A 287 6.06 -6.22 16.06
N GLY A 288 5.78 -7.47 15.69
CA GLY A 288 6.64 -8.61 15.98
C GLY A 288 6.30 -9.29 17.32
N PRO A 289 7.30 -9.73 18.11
CA PRO A 289 7.05 -10.43 19.37
C PRO A 289 6.29 -9.56 20.39
N HIS A 290 5.27 -10.13 21.02
CA HIS A 290 4.42 -9.41 21.99
C HIS A 290 4.04 -10.28 23.20
N LYS A 291 3.82 -9.63 24.35
CA LYS A 291 3.55 -10.30 25.65
C LYS A 291 2.08 -10.70 25.83
N SER A 292 1.16 -9.93 25.25
CA SER A 292 -0.27 -10.22 25.30
C SER A 292 -0.56 -11.52 24.55
N TYR A 293 -1.65 -12.20 24.90
CA TYR A 293 -1.96 -13.50 24.33
C TYR A 293 -2.91 -13.33 23.14
N ALA A 294 -2.41 -13.68 21.94
CA ALA A 294 -3.19 -13.91 20.72
C ALA A 294 -3.99 -12.70 20.15
N ASP A 295 -3.76 -11.48 20.62
CA ASP A 295 -4.48 -10.27 20.21
C ASP A 295 -3.83 -9.47 19.05
N GLY A 296 -2.61 -9.83 18.65
CA GLY A 296 -1.94 -9.28 17.46
C GLY A 296 -2.42 -9.80 16.09
N VAL A 297 -1.76 -9.34 15.01
CA VAL A 297 -1.86 -9.89 13.64
C VAL A 297 -1.21 -11.27 13.60
N ASN A 298 -1.92 -12.29 14.05
CA ASN A 298 -1.33 -13.60 14.36
C ASN A 298 -1.74 -14.69 13.37
N TRP A 299 -0.83 -15.64 13.11
CA TRP A 299 -1.05 -16.87 12.34
C TRP A 299 -0.37 -18.04 13.07
N ARG A 300 -1.17 -18.86 13.77
CA ARG A 300 -0.66 -19.81 14.77
C ARG A 300 0.38 -20.78 14.22
N SER A 301 0.16 -21.35 13.04
CA SER A 301 1.01 -22.39 12.45
C SER A 301 2.42 -21.91 12.05
N TRP A 302 2.66 -20.59 12.05
CA TRP A 302 3.95 -20.03 11.68
C TRP A 302 4.59 -19.24 12.83
N GLY A 303 3.96 -18.13 13.25
CA GLY A 303 4.47 -17.23 14.28
C GLY A 303 3.90 -17.49 15.68
N GLY A 304 2.99 -18.45 15.81
CA GLY A 304 2.30 -18.71 17.07
C GLY A 304 1.32 -17.61 17.45
N TYR A 305 1.05 -17.48 18.75
CA TYR A 305 0.10 -16.50 19.30
C TYR A 305 0.77 -15.25 19.89
N ASN A 306 2.10 -15.19 19.88
CA ASN A 306 2.89 -14.12 20.52
C ASN A 306 3.78 -13.39 19.51
N TYR A 307 3.44 -13.46 18.22
CA TYR A 307 4.12 -12.73 17.16
C TYR A 307 3.08 -12.11 16.21
N SER A 308 3.14 -10.78 16.04
CA SER A 308 2.28 -10.01 15.15
C SER A 308 3.03 -9.65 13.87
N TYR A 309 2.53 -10.08 12.72
CA TYR A 309 3.18 -9.86 11.42
C TYR A 309 3.27 -8.40 11.01
N LYS A 310 4.29 -8.09 10.20
CA LYS A 310 4.53 -6.78 9.60
C LYS A 310 3.59 -6.53 8.43
N VAL A 311 3.51 -7.51 7.53
CA VAL A 311 2.62 -7.48 6.36
C VAL A 311 1.68 -8.66 6.42
N SER A 312 0.40 -8.39 6.13
CA SER A 312 -0.63 -9.39 5.89
C SER A 312 -1.42 -8.94 4.68
N GLU A 313 -1.56 -9.80 3.68
CA GLU A 313 -2.46 -9.58 2.55
C GLU A 313 -3.34 -10.81 2.35
N MET A 314 -4.65 -10.59 2.29
CA MET A 314 -5.60 -11.64 1.88
C MET A 314 -6.15 -11.30 0.51
N LYS A 315 -6.07 -12.26 -0.41
CA LYS A 315 -6.41 -12.04 -1.82
C LYS A 315 -7.08 -13.26 -2.44
N VAL A 316 -8.03 -13.01 -3.32
CA VAL A 316 -8.77 -14.05 -4.06
C VAL A 316 -8.49 -14.01 -5.54
N ARG A 317 -8.55 -15.17 -6.19
CA ARG A 317 -8.46 -15.27 -7.65
C ARG A 317 -9.48 -16.29 -8.15
N LEU A 318 -10.21 -15.94 -9.20
CA LEU A 318 -11.12 -16.88 -9.86
C LEU A 318 -10.30 -18.02 -10.49
N THR A 319 -10.69 -19.26 -10.21
CA THR A 319 -10.10 -20.50 -10.75
C THR A 319 -10.90 -21.04 -11.90
#